data_AF-A0A0R3RIK6-F1
#
_entry.id   AF-A0A0R3RIK6-F1
#
_cell.length_a   1.000
_cell.length_b   1.000
_cell.length_c   1.000
_cell.angle_alpha   90.00
_cell.angle_beta   90.00
_cell.angle_gamma   90.00
#
_symmetry.space_group_name_H-M   'P 1'
#
loop_
_entity.id
_entity.type
_entity.pdbx_description
1 polymer ?
#
loop_
_entity_poly.entity_id
_entity_poly.type
_entity_poly.pdbx_seq_one_letter_code
_entity_poly.pdbx_strand_id
1 'polypeptide(L)'
;MLLRSGLSVIERVMHRPGTLFLRRCLIPISLVTRRNMESASNKEMMKQNKSILEKIVVKESQTTAEKVKEKATNAYLYMVYVVSMIVMGSMAYLLYEEMLAPGAPQIIFSKALSLIKKDPDCLRLLGDSIMGYVEGRGRMKQVAHHIYKKDGNDRTRVVFNVKGTRREGIATCEMEKSDGNWEWRFLIVSSADLVPESVVLIDNR
;
A
#
# COMPACT_ATOMS: atom_id res chain seq x y z
N MET A 1 15.75 -55.57 5.60
CA MET A 1 15.72 -54.87 4.29
C MET A 1 16.12 -53.41 4.54
N LEU A 2 17.35 -53.06 4.17
CA LEU A 2 17.91 -51.73 3.87
C LEU A 2 17.61 -50.53 4.79
N LEU A 3 18.61 -50.21 5.62
CA LEU A 3 19.38 -48.96 5.65
C LEU A 3 18.66 -47.63 5.27
N ARG A 4 18.43 -46.78 6.27
CA ARG A 4 18.67 -45.33 6.15
C ARG A 4 19.05 -44.72 7.50
N SER A 5 20.36 -44.82 7.77
CA SER A 5 21.16 -43.96 8.63
C SER A 5 21.08 -42.49 8.18
N GLY A 6 21.18 -41.54 9.11
CA GLY A 6 21.68 -40.20 8.74
C GLY A 6 21.39 -39.04 9.70
N LEU A 7 22.20 -38.94 10.76
CA LEU A 7 22.63 -37.70 11.42
C LEU A 7 21.56 -36.75 12.00
N SER A 8 21.05 -37.12 13.17
CA SER A 8 20.89 -36.17 14.27
C SER A 8 22.25 -35.96 14.97
N VAL A 9 22.44 -34.80 15.59
CA VAL A 9 23.59 -34.35 16.43
C VAL A 9 24.57 -33.42 15.70
N ILE A 10 24.48 -32.12 16.00
CA ILE A 10 25.55 -31.29 16.59
C ILE A 10 24.89 -30.06 17.25
N GLU A 11 25.29 -29.81 18.49
CA GLU A 11 24.83 -28.84 19.49
C GLU A 11 24.91 -27.37 19.05
N ARG A 12 23.96 -26.50 19.43
CA ARG A 12 23.94 -25.66 20.66
C ARG A 12 25.29 -24.99 21.00
N VAL A 13 25.49 -23.74 20.57
CA VAL A 13 26.36 -22.74 21.26
C VAL A 13 25.76 -21.32 21.17
N MET A 14 25.16 -20.91 22.30
CA MET A 14 25.32 -19.64 23.05
C MET A 14 25.32 -18.25 22.36
N HIS A 15 24.30 -17.47 22.76
CA HIS A 15 24.19 -16.02 22.99
C HIS A 15 25.46 -15.12 22.91
N ARG A 16 25.37 -14.01 22.15
CA ARG A 16 25.51 -12.61 22.65
C ARG A 16 25.09 -11.56 21.58
N PRO A 17 24.56 -10.38 21.98
CA PRO A 17 24.07 -9.34 21.06
C PRO A 17 25.17 -8.33 20.70
N GLY A 18 25.08 -7.72 19.51
CA GLY A 18 25.99 -6.68 19.06
C GLY A 18 25.35 -5.78 18.00
N THR A 19 25.03 -4.55 18.42
CA THR A 19 24.56 -3.42 17.61
C THR A 19 25.59 -3.00 16.56
N LEU A 20 25.21 -2.79 15.30
CA LEU A 20 26.09 -2.15 14.30
C LEU A 20 25.40 -0.99 13.60
N PHE A 21 26.08 0.15 13.73
CA PHE A 21 25.74 1.49 13.28
C PHE A 21 25.88 1.66 11.76
N LEU A 22 24.96 2.46 11.20
CA LEU A 22 25.05 3.10 9.89
C LEU A 22 26.34 3.91 9.72
N ARG A 23 27.08 3.70 8.62
CA ARG A 23 27.96 4.72 8.03
C ARG A 23 27.86 4.74 6.50
N ARG A 24 27.42 5.90 5.99
CA ARG A 24 27.52 6.33 4.58
C ARG A 24 28.99 6.44 4.18
N CYS A 25 29.34 6.05 2.95
CA CYS A 25 30.60 6.41 2.32
C CYS A 25 30.35 6.92 0.89
N LEU A 26 30.77 8.15 0.61
CA LEU A 26 30.84 8.82 -0.69
C LEU A 26 32.27 8.68 -1.21
N ILE A 27 32.47 8.44 -2.50
CA ILE A 27 33.80 8.36 -3.15
C ILE A 27 33.89 9.42 -4.26
N PRO A 28 34.95 10.26 -4.34
CA PRO A 28 35.17 11.21 -5.44
C PRO A 28 36.16 10.70 -6.52
N ILE A 29 36.12 11.35 -7.68
CA ILE A 29 36.81 11.05 -8.95
C ILE A 29 38.19 11.73 -9.03
N SER A 30 39.17 11.13 -9.72
CA SER A 30 40.43 11.78 -10.13
C SER A 30 40.83 11.50 -11.59
N LEU A 31 41.67 12.40 -12.14
CA LEU A 31 41.74 12.86 -13.53
C LEU A 31 43.15 12.60 -14.14
N VAL A 32 43.16 12.03 -15.36
CA VAL A 32 44.13 11.99 -16.51
C VAL A 32 45.64 12.26 -16.34
N THR A 33 46.47 11.47 -17.07
CA THR A 33 47.81 11.87 -17.56
C THR A 33 47.97 11.60 -19.07
N ARG A 34 48.71 12.45 -19.79
CA ARG A 34 48.87 12.50 -21.27
C ARG A 34 50.34 12.21 -21.67
N ARG A 35 50.61 11.51 -22.79
CA ARG A 35 51.91 11.56 -23.53
C ARG A 35 51.72 11.45 -25.05
N ASN A 36 52.60 12.14 -25.79
CA ASN A 36 52.65 12.30 -27.26
C ASN A 36 53.15 11.04 -28.00
N MET A 37 52.65 10.83 -29.23
CA MET A 37 53.00 9.71 -30.13
C MET A 37 52.82 10.17 -31.60
N GLU A 38 53.89 10.60 -32.27
CA GLU A 38 53.78 11.13 -33.66
C GLU A 38 54.64 10.39 -34.70
N SER A 39 55.52 9.46 -34.30
CA SER A 39 56.39 8.74 -35.24
C SER A 39 55.89 7.36 -35.72
N ALA A 40 54.69 6.92 -35.28
CA ALA A 40 54.06 5.67 -35.72
C ALA A 40 53.09 5.83 -36.93
N SER A 41 52.80 7.07 -37.33
CA SER A 41 51.63 7.42 -38.15
C SER A 41 51.57 6.77 -39.55
N ASN A 42 52.68 6.69 -40.29
CA ASN A 42 52.62 6.29 -41.71
C ASN A 42 52.52 4.77 -41.97
N LYS A 43 53.02 3.92 -41.06
CA LYS A 43 52.91 2.45 -41.22
C LYS A 43 51.57 1.92 -40.69
N GLU A 44 50.96 2.65 -39.76
CA GLU A 44 49.63 2.35 -39.26
C GLU A 44 48.54 2.64 -40.30
N MET A 45 48.67 3.71 -41.09
CA MET A 45 47.64 4.13 -42.04
C MET A 45 47.30 3.07 -43.13
N MET A 46 48.29 2.32 -43.63
CA MET A 46 48.03 1.24 -44.61
C MET A 46 47.44 -0.03 -43.98
N LYS A 47 47.76 -0.30 -42.71
CA LYS A 47 47.23 -1.43 -41.92
C LYS A 47 45.81 -1.11 -41.39
N GLN A 48 45.56 0.16 -41.10
CA GLN A 48 44.25 0.71 -40.77
C GLN A 48 43.29 0.55 -41.93
N ASN A 49 43.67 0.88 -43.17
CA ASN A 49 42.74 0.75 -44.31
C ASN A 49 42.28 -0.69 -44.56
N LYS A 50 43.15 -1.70 -44.37
CA LYS A 50 42.77 -3.13 -44.47
C LYS A 50 41.84 -3.57 -43.32
N SER A 51 42.16 -3.18 -42.09
CA SER A 51 41.33 -3.50 -40.92
C SER A 51 40.01 -2.72 -40.87
N ILE A 52 39.93 -1.55 -41.50
CA ILE A 52 38.71 -0.77 -41.66
C ILE A 52 37.77 -1.50 -42.64
N LEU A 53 38.29 -2.03 -43.75
CA LEU A 53 37.50 -2.78 -44.72
C LEU A 53 36.93 -4.09 -44.12
N GLU A 54 37.75 -4.81 -43.37
CA GLU A 54 37.31 -6.00 -42.61
C GLU A 54 36.30 -5.63 -41.51
N LYS A 55 36.52 -4.53 -40.78
CA LYS A 55 35.57 -4.00 -39.80
C LYS A 55 34.25 -3.56 -40.43
N ILE A 56 34.23 -3.03 -41.65
CA ILE A 56 32.99 -2.60 -42.30
C ILE A 56 32.15 -3.82 -42.71
N VAL A 57 32.78 -4.85 -43.29
CA VAL A 57 32.12 -6.10 -43.71
C VAL A 57 31.61 -6.92 -42.51
N VAL A 58 32.39 -6.96 -41.42
CA VAL A 58 31.98 -7.60 -40.16
C VAL A 58 30.93 -6.76 -39.43
N LYS A 59 30.99 -5.43 -39.49
CA LYS A 59 29.99 -4.54 -38.91
C LYS A 59 28.66 -4.64 -39.65
N GLU A 60 28.62 -4.87 -40.95
CA GLU A 60 27.34 -5.02 -41.66
C GLU A 60 26.62 -6.34 -41.35
N SER A 61 27.37 -7.41 -41.08
CA SER A 61 26.82 -8.73 -40.71
C SER A 61 26.58 -8.92 -39.20
N GLN A 62 27.41 -8.31 -38.33
CA GLN A 62 27.23 -8.37 -36.87
C GLN A 62 26.28 -7.29 -36.34
N THR A 63 26.16 -6.11 -36.96
CA THR A 63 25.36 -5.04 -36.37
C THR A 63 23.85 -5.25 -36.43
N THR A 64 23.32 -6.10 -37.31
CA THR A 64 21.87 -6.36 -37.34
C THR A 64 21.51 -7.48 -36.38
N ALA A 65 22.29 -8.57 -36.32
CA ALA A 65 22.02 -9.68 -35.41
C ALA A 65 22.36 -9.38 -33.94
N GLU A 66 23.48 -8.68 -33.67
CA GLU A 66 23.93 -8.38 -32.32
C GLU A 66 23.11 -7.25 -31.67
N LYS A 67 22.70 -6.22 -32.45
CA LYS A 67 21.75 -5.20 -31.98
C LYS A 67 20.35 -5.76 -31.75
N VAL A 68 19.92 -6.77 -32.51
CA VAL A 68 18.66 -7.47 -32.26
C VAL A 68 18.75 -8.31 -30.98
N LYS A 69 19.89 -8.95 -30.73
CA LYS A 69 20.14 -9.73 -29.50
C LYS A 69 20.18 -8.84 -28.25
N GLU A 70 20.81 -7.67 -28.31
CA GLU A 70 20.78 -6.70 -27.20
C GLU A 70 19.38 -6.11 -26.95
N LYS A 71 18.64 -5.78 -28.01
CA LYS A 71 17.26 -5.27 -27.88
C LYS A 71 16.30 -6.32 -27.33
N ALA A 72 16.50 -7.60 -27.66
CA ALA A 72 15.72 -8.71 -27.14
C ALA A 72 15.92 -8.90 -25.63
N THR A 73 17.14 -8.74 -25.13
CA THR A 73 17.43 -8.84 -23.68
C THR A 73 16.70 -7.75 -22.88
N ASN A 74 16.65 -6.52 -23.41
CA ASN A 74 15.87 -5.44 -22.80
C ASN A 74 14.36 -5.69 -22.89
N ALA A 75 13.88 -6.24 -24.01
CA ALA A 75 12.47 -6.62 -24.17
C ALA A 75 12.03 -7.65 -23.12
N TYR A 76 12.89 -8.60 -22.76
CA TYR A 76 12.59 -9.56 -21.69
C TYR A 76 12.36 -8.87 -20.34
N LEU A 77 13.20 -7.88 -19.97
CA LEU A 77 13.03 -7.13 -18.72
C LEU A 77 11.72 -6.34 -18.70
N TYR A 78 11.35 -5.70 -19.82
CA TYR A 78 10.06 -5.01 -19.94
C TYR A 78 8.87 -5.97 -19.86
N MET A 79 8.97 -7.16 -20.46
CA MET A 79 7.93 -8.18 -20.36
C MET A 79 7.72 -8.63 -18.91
N VAL A 80 8.80 -8.96 -18.19
CA VAL A 80 8.72 -9.35 -16.78
C VAL A 80 8.15 -8.22 -15.93
N TYR A 81 8.52 -6.96 -16.20
CA TYR A 81 7.95 -5.79 -15.53
C TYR A 81 6.44 -5.66 -15.75
N VAL A 82 5.96 -5.77 -16.99
CA VAL A 82 4.53 -5.70 -17.32
C VAL A 82 3.75 -6.83 -16.65
N VAL A 83 4.26 -8.06 -16.70
CA VAL A 83 3.64 -9.20 -16.01
C VAL A 83 3.56 -8.95 -14.50
N SER A 84 4.62 -8.40 -13.90
CA SER A 84 4.64 -8.07 -12.47
C SER A 84 3.58 -7.02 -12.12
N MET A 85 3.40 -5.99 -12.96
CA MET A 85 2.36 -4.97 -12.75
C MET A 85 0.94 -5.53 -12.89
N ILE A 86 0.72 -6.48 -13.80
CA ILE A 86 -0.59 -7.16 -13.94
C ILE A 86 -0.89 -7.98 -12.69
N VAL A 87 0.06 -8.80 -12.23
CA VAL A 87 -0.12 -9.63 -11.02
C VAL A 87 -0.36 -8.73 -9.81
N MET A 88 0.46 -7.70 -9.62
CA MET A 88 0.32 -6.75 -8.51
C MET A 88 -1.01 -5.99 -8.57
N GLY A 89 -1.40 -5.51 -9.76
CA GLY A 89 -2.66 -4.80 -9.98
C GLY A 89 -3.88 -5.68 -9.72
N SER A 90 -3.83 -6.95 -10.13
CA SER A 90 -4.92 -7.91 -9.90
C SER A 90 -5.15 -8.19 -8.41
N MET A 91 -4.08 -8.45 -7.65
CA MET A 91 -4.19 -8.68 -6.21
C MET A 91 -4.66 -7.41 -5.48
N ALA A 92 -4.13 -6.25 -5.88
CA ALA A 92 -4.54 -4.97 -5.31
C ALA A 92 -6.03 -4.72 -5.54
N TYR A 93 -6.56 -4.99 -6.74
CA TYR A 93 -7.96 -4.81 -7.09
C TYR A 93 -8.90 -5.60 -6.16
N LEU A 94 -8.61 -6.88 -5.94
CA LEU A 94 -9.41 -7.75 -5.06
C LEU A 94 -9.46 -7.21 -3.63
N LEU A 95 -8.32 -6.75 -3.10
CA LEU A 95 -8.24 -6.17 -1.76
C LEU A 95 -8.98 -4.83 -1.66
N TYR A 96 -8.93 -4.00 -2.72
CA TYR A 96 -9.63 -2.72 -2.74
C TYR A 96 -11.15 -2.89 -2.69
N GLU A 97 -11.70 -3.86 -3.42
CA GLU A 97 -13.15 -4.14 -3.39
C GLU A 97 -13.62 -4.57 -1.99
N GLU A 98 -12.81 -5.37 -1.29
CA GLU A 98 -13.15 -5.84 0.04
C GLU A 98 -13.01 -4.74 1.11
N MET A 99 -11.92 -3.97 1.07
CA MET A 99 -11.63 -2.91 2.05
C MET A 99 -12.53 -1.68 1.90
N LEU A 100 -12.94 -1.35 0.68
CA LEU A 100 -13.83 -0.22 0.38
C LEU A 100 -15.28 -0.64 0.25
N ALA A 101 -15.61 -1.89 0.59
CA ALA A 101 -16.98 -2.33 0.68
C ALA A 101 -17.78 -1.35 1.56
N PRO A 102 -19.03 -0.99 1.20
CA PRO A 102 -19.80 0.00 1.96
C PRO A 102 -20.01 -0.39 3.42
N GLY A 103 -19.89 -1.68 3.76
CA GLY A 103 -19.94 -2.22 5.12
C GLY A 103 -18.64 -2.12 5.92
N ALA A 104 -17.56 -1.58 5.35
CA ALA A 104 -16.31 -1.37 6.07
C ALA A 104 -16.50 -0.31 7.17
N PRO A 105 -16.02 -0.54 8.41
CA PRO A 105 -16.24 0.35 9.55
C PRO A 105 -15.87 1.81 9.30
N GLN A 106 -14.81 2.04 8.53
CA GLN A 106 -14.32 3.38 8.22
C GLN A 106 -15.26 4.16 7.29
N ILE A 107 -15.82 3.48 6.29
CA ILE A 107 -16.80 4.08 5.36
C ILE A 107 -18.09 4.41 6.10
N ILE A 108 -18.56 3.48 6.95
CA ILE A 108 -19.74 3.67 7.80
C ILE A 108 -19.52 4.89 8.72
N PHE A 109 -18.38 4.97 9.41
CA PHE A 109 -18.03 6.10 10.27
C PHE A 109 -18.09 7.43 9.52
N SER A 110 -17.40 7.54 8.38
CA SER A 110 -17.36 8.78 7.60
C SER A 110 -18.74 9.19 7.09
N LYS A 111 -19.54 8.23 6.61
CA LYS A 111 -20.91 8.48 6.14
C LYS A 111 -21.82 8.90 7.30
N ALA A 112 -21.82 8.18 8.43
CA ALA A 112 -22.61 8.51 9.61
C ALA A 112 -22.28 9.92 10.12
N LEU A 113 -20.99 10.24 10.23
CA LEU A 113 -20.56 11.59 10.65
C LEU A 113 -21.05 12.69 9.70
N SER A 114 -21.06 12.42 8.39
CA SER A 114 -21.57 13.37 7.41
C SER A 114 -23.09 13.58 7.50
N LEU A 115 -23.85 12.56 7.89
CA LEU A 115 -25.29 12.65 8.13
C LEU A 115 -25.59 13.45 9.40
N ILE A 116 -24.89 13.14 10.49
CA ILE A 116 -25.01 13.87 11.78
C ILE A 116 -24.72 15.37 11.60
N LYS A 117 -23.74 15.73 10.77
CA LYS A 117 -23.41 17.14 10.47
C LYS A 117 -24.46 17.90 9.68
N LYS A 118 -25.40 17.22 9.03
CA LYS A 118 -26.44 17.84 8.20
C LYS A 118 -27.79 17.90 8.91
N ASP A 119 -27.96 17.08 9.94
CA ASP A 119 -29.23 16.91 10.63
C ASP A 119 -29.49 18.06 11.64
N PRO A 120 -30.63 18.77 11.54
CA PRO A 120 -30.90 19.93 12.38
C PRO A 120 -31.07 19.58 13.86
N ASP A 121 -31.58 18.39 14.18
CA ASP A 121 -31.76 17.96 15.57
C ASP A 121 -30.42 17.67 16.23
N CYS A 122 -29.50 17.06 15.47
CA CYS A 122 -28.11 16.88 15.90
C CYS A 122 -27.39 18.21 16.10
N LEU A 123 -27.58 19.18 15.21
CA LEU A 123 -27.01 20.52 15.36
C LEU A 123 -27.58 21.24 16.58
N ARG A 124 -28.87 21.10 16.87
CA ARG A 124 -29.49 21.65 18.08
C ARG A 124 -28.89 21.05 19.35
N LEU A 125 -28.65 19.74 19.36
CA LEU A 125 -28.10 18.99 20.49
C LEU A 125 -26.60 19.28 20.72
N LEU A 126 -25.77 19.14 19.68
CA LEU A 126 -24.31 19.19 19.76
C LEU A 126 -23.75 20.59 19.51
N GLY A 127 -24.44 21.43 18.73
CA GLY A 127 -23.99 22.74 18.26
C GLY A 127 -23.58 22.73 16.79
N ASP A 128 -23.19 23.92 16.29
CA ASP A 128 -22.96 24.15 14.86
C ASP A 128 -21.71 23.45 14.30
N SER A 129 -20.69 23.23 15.14
CA SER A 129 -19.46 22.53 14.75
C SER A 129 -19.38 21.16 15.42
N ILE A 130 -19.40 20.11 14.59
CA ILE A 130 -19.39 18.71 15.04
C ILE A 130 -18.13 18.01 14.53
N MET A 131 -17.40 17.36 15.44
CA MET A 131 -16.21 16.56 15.16
C MET A 131 -16.40 15.12 15.66
N GLY A 132 -16.25 14.14 14.77
CA GLY A 132 -16.21 12.74 15.15
C GLY A 132 -14.79 12.34 15.55
N TYR A 133 -14.65 11.69 16.71
CA TYR A 133 -13.39 11.11 17.14
C TYR A 133 -13.61 9.72 17.72
N VAL A 134 -12.51 9.00 17.85
CA VAL A 134 -12.50 7.64 18.34
C VAL A 134 -11.65 7.59 19.60
N GLU A 135 -12.12 6.84 20.59
CA GLU A 135 -11.36 6.58 21.80
C GLU A 135 -10.41 5.40 21.58
N GLY A 136 -9.18 5.55 22.07
CA GLY A 136 -8.14 4.55 21.91
C GLY A 136 -6.87 4.97 22.64
N ARG A 137 -6.09 3.98 23.08
CA ARG A 137 -4.78 4.25 23.69
C ARG A 137 -3.76 4.56 22.61
N GLY A 138 -3.06 5.69 22.75
CA GLY A 138 -1.97 6.08 21.86
C GLY A 138 -2.41 6.93 20.65
N ARG A 139 -1.51 7.04 19.66
CA ARG A 139 -1.71 7.89 18.47
C ARG A 139 -2.60 7.24 17.40
N MET A 140 -2.65 5.91 17.36
CA MET A 140 -3.43 5.16 16.39
C MET A 140 -4.76 4.76 17.02
N LYS A 141 -5.85 5.36 16.53
CA LYS A 141 -7.22 5.15 17.04
C LYS A 141 -8.01 4.35 16.00
N GLN A 142 -8.61 3.24 16.42
CA GLN A 142 -9.44 2.39 15.56
C GLN A 142 -10.89 2.47 15.99
N VAL A 143 -11.78 2.66 15.00
CA VAL A 143 -13.22 2.77 15.25
C VAL A 143 -13.71 1.49 15.93
N ALA A 144 -14.41 1.63 17.05
CA ALA A 144 -15.03 0.49 17.73
C ALA A 144 -16.13 -0.05 16.82
N HIS A 145 -15.94 -1.27 16.32
CA HIS A 145 -16.86 -1.90 15.38
C HIS A 145 -17.13 -3.34 15.79
N HIS A 146 -18.32 -3.82 15.45
CA HIS A 146 -18.74 -5.19 15.67
C HIS A 146 -19.43 -5.69 14.40
N ILE A 147 -18.80 -6.67 13.74
CA ILE A 147 -19.34 -7.34 12.56
C ILE A 147 -19.98 -8.64 13.03
N TYR A 148 -21.25 -8.83 12.71
CA TYR A 148 -22.00 -10.00 13.13
C TYR A 148 -23.07 -10.35 12.11
N LYS A 149 -23.56 -11.59 12.15
CA LYS A 149 -24.66 -12.04 11.30
C LYS A 149 -25.91 -12.16 12.14
N LYS A 150 -27.02 -11.61 11.66
CA LYS A 150 -28.33 -11.74 12.29
C LYS A 150 -29.39 -11.82 11.22
N ASP A 151 -30.35 -12.74 11.40
CA ASP A 151 -31.44 -13.01 10.46
C ASP A 151 -30.96 -13.41 9.05
N GLY A 152 -29.76 -14.00 8.94
CA GLY A 152 -29.14 -14.38 7.67
C GLY A 152 -28.35 -13.25 6.99
N ASN A 153 -28.46 -12.02 7.48
CA ASN A 153 -27.83 -10.84 6.89
C ASN A 153 -26.57 -10.43 7.66
N ASP A 154 -25.56 -9.96 6.93
CA ASP A 154 -24.34 -9.41 7.52
C ASP A 154 -24.63 -8.00 8.06
N ARG A 155 -24.26 -7.75 9.32
CA ARG A 155 -24.43 -6.45 9.98
C ARG A 155 -23.12 -5.93 10.51
N THR A 156 -22.94 -4.64 10.35
CA THR A 156 -21.80 -3.93 10.91
C THR A 156 -22.32 -2.81 11.80
N ARG A 157 -22.05 -2.94 13.10
CA ARG A 157 -22.30 -1.89 14.09
C ARG A 157 -21.02 -1.12 14.33
N VAL A 158 -21.13 0.20 14.36
CA VAL A 158 -20.03 1.13 14.59
C VAL A 158 -20.43 2.09 15.71
N VAL A 159 -19.52 2.29 16.66
CA VAL A 159 -19.68 3.21 17.77
C VAL A 159 -18.50 4.17 17.78
N PHE A 160 -18.79 5.46 17.85
CA PHE A 160 -17.77 6.50 17.91
C PHE A 160 -18.27 7.71 18.69
N ASN A 161 -17.34 8.55 19.12
CA ASN A 161 -17.66 9.72 19.92
C ASN A 161 -17.77 10.94 19.01
N VAL A 162 -18.67 11.83 19.37
CA VAL A 162 -18.91 13.09 18.68
C VAL A 162 -18.73 14.24 19.66
N LYS A 163 -17.95 15.23 19.26
CA LYS A 163 -17.73 16.45 19.99
C LYS A 163 -18.38 17.60 19.25
N GLY A 164 -19.36 18.21 19.88
CA GLY A 164 -19.98 19.44 19.43
C GLY A 164 -19.39 20.66 20.14
N THR A 165 -19.81 21.86 19.72
CA THR A 165 -19.50 23.11 20.43
C THR A 165 -20.17 23.19 21.80
N ARG A 166 -21.38 22.63 21.93
CA ARG A 166 -22.19 22.69 23.14
C ARG A 166 -21.97 21.47 24.04
N ARG A 167 -21.95 20.28 23.45
CA ARG A 167 -21.96 19.00 24.18
C ARG A 167 -21.14 17.94 23.47
N GLU A 168 -20.71 16.94 24.23
CA GLU A 168 -20.12 15.71 23.73
C GLU A 168 -21.17 14.60 23.73
N GLY A 169 -20.98 13.59 22.88
CA GLY A 169 -21.91 12.50 22.73
C GLY A 169 -21.28 11.26 22.11
N ILE A 170 -22.08 10.20 22.05
CA ILE A 170 -21.72 8.91 21.46
C ILE A 170 -22.73 8.63 20.34
N ALA A 171 -22.21 8.42 19.14
CA ALA A 171 -22.97 8.00 17.99
C ALA A 171 -22.88 6.48 17.86
N THR A 172 -24.04 5.83 17.83
CA THR A 172 -24.18 4.39 17.56
C THR A 172 -24.91 4.24 16.25
N CYS A 173 -24.29 3.53 15.30
CA CYS A 173 -24.88 3.27 14.00
C CYS A 173 -24.73 1.81 13.60
N GLU A 174 -25.70 1.33 12.83
CA GLU A 174 -25.71 -0.03 12.33
C GLU A 174 -26.15 -0.03 10.87
N MET A 175 -25.37 -0.72 10.03
CA MET A 175 -25.72 -1.02 8.66
C MET A 175 -25.93 -2.51 8.49
N GLU A 176 -26.91 -2.86 7.67
CA GLU A 176 -27.28 -4.22 7.33
C GLU A 176 -27.13 -4.42 5.82
N LYS A 177 -26.60 -5.58 5.44
CA LYS A 177 -26.48 -5.98 4.04
C LYS A 177 -27.75 -6.75 3.66
N SER A 178 -28.71 -6.08 3.02
CA SER A 178 -29.94 -6.67 2.49
C SER A 178 -29.84 -6.83 0.98
N ASP A 179 -30.05 -8.03 0.45
CA ASP A 179 -30.05 -8.33 -0.99
C ASP A 179 -28.83 -7.79 -1.76
N GLY A 180 -27.67 -7.75 -1.11
CA GLY A 180 -26.41 -7.24 -1.67
C GLY A 180 -26.19 -5.73 -1.50
N ASN A 181 -27.21 -4.98 -1.11
CA ASN A 181 -27.13 -3.55 -0.81
C ASN A 181 -26.93 -3.29 0.68
N TRP A 182 -26.17 -2.24 0.99
CA TRP A 182 -25.94 -1.81 2.37
C TRP A 182 -26.91 -0.71 2.76
N GLU A 183 -27.78 -1.00 3.72
CA GLU A 183 -28.82 -0.09 4.20
C GLU A 183 -28.60 0.28 5.66
N TRP A 184 -29.03 1.49 6.03
CA TRP A 184 -28.98 1.93 7.43
C TRP A 184 -30.12 1.28 8.19
N ARG A 185 -29.78 0.57 9.27
CA ARG A 185 -30.78 0.03 10.20
C ARG A 185 -31.15 1.07 11.23
N PHE A 186 -30.16 1.67 11.88
CA PHE A 186 -30.38 2.83 12.75
C PHE A 186 -29.13 3.70 12.86
N LEU A 187 -29.37 4.97 13.14
CA LEU A 187 -28.36 5.97 13.46
C LEU A 187 -28.86 6.81 14.63
N ILE A 188 -28.24 6.62 15.79
CA ILE A 188 -28.65 7.25 17.04
C ILE A 188 -27.46 8.00 17.61
N VAL A 189 -27.70 9.23 18.05
CA VAL A 189 -26.71 10.03 18.77
C VAL A 189 -27.23 10.29 20.17
N SER A 190 -26.45 9.91 21.18
CA SER A 190 -26.74 10.18 22.58
C SER A 190 -25.76 11.22 23.12
N SER A 191 -26.24 12.22 23.87
CA SER A 191 -25.34 13.10 24.62
C SER A 191 -24.70 12.34 25.79
N ALA A 192 -23.51 12.78 26.19
CA ALA A 192 -22.75 12.22 27.31
C ALA A 192 -23.04 12.96 28.64
N ASP A 193 -24.14 13.71 28.71
CA ASP A 193 -24.54 14.48 29.89
C ASP A 193 -25.03 13.56 31.03
N LEU A 194 -25.21 14.13 32.23
CA LEU A 194 -25.80 13.43 33.38
C LEU A 194 -27.21 12.87 33.06
N VAL A 195 -27.98 13.59 32.26
CA VAL A 195 -29.26 13.14 31.72
C VAL A 195 -29.10 13.02 30.20
N PRO A 196 -28.95 11.80 29.67
CA PRO A 196 -28.67 11.60 28.25
C PRO A 196 -29.89 11.99 27.41
N GLU A 197 -29.71 12.95 26.51
CA GLU A 197 -30.66 13.26 25.45
C GLU A 197 -30.23 12.49 24.20
N SER A 198 -31.15 11.72 23.61
CA SER A 198 -30.87 10.93 22.41
C SER A 198 -31.70 11.42 21.24
N VAL A 199 -31.05 11.56 20.09
CA VAL A 199 -31.66 11.93 18.81
C VAL A 199 -31.51 10.75 17.87
N VAL A 200 -32.62 10.34 17.26
CA VAL A 200 -32.68 9.24 16.32
C VAL A 200 -32.82 9.83 14.92
N LEU A 201 -31.77 9.69 14.09
CA LEU A 201 -31.77 10.24 12.73
C LEU A 201 -32.43 9.29 11.73
N ILE A 202 -32.16 8.00 11.90
CA ILE A 202 -32.67 6.93 11.05
C ILE A 202 -33.06 5.78 11.96
N ASP A 203 -34.29 5.28 11.79
CA ASP A 203 -34.82 4.14 12.54
C ASP A 203 -35.63 3.24 11.59
N ASN A 204 -34.99 2.17 11.11
CA ASN A 204 -35.56 1.13 10.26
C ASN A 204 -35.57 -0.22 11.00
N ARG A 205 -35.69 -0.19 12.34
CA ARG A 205 -35.50 -1.36 13.20
C ARG A 205 -36.62 -2.38 13.15
#